data_AF-A0ABD5LV01-F1
#
_entry.id   AF-A0ABD5LV01-F1
#
_cell.length_a   1.000
_cell.length_b   1.000
_cell.length_c   1.000
_cell.angle_alpha   90.00
_cell.angle_beta   90.00
_cell.angle_gamma   90.00
#
_symmetry.space_group_name_H-M   'P 1'
#
loop_
_entity.id
_entity.type
_entity.pdbx_description
1 polymer ?
#
loop_
_entity_poly.entity_id
_entity_poly.type
_entity_poly.pdbx_seq_one_letter_code
_entity_poly.pdbx_strand_id
1 'polypeptide(L)'
;MQRREAVVARQEKRRAKSLYETDYLLGVHDSFRMGALRFRTSPNGPFLDDNHELAAPTITSLPELQHAANKIEETPDLDNPDYLKWLNMLISPGSSLGGARPKASIRNHDDSLWLAKFPSRHDDYDIGLWEFIVYQMAIESGIEMAESKAEAIGKHHIFLTKRFDRTKTGKRLHFSSAMTQLEYFDGQDNGASYLELAEFLIQNGSNTQSDLEQLWTRILFNIMVSNCDDHLRNHGFILEPTGWRLSPAYDINPMLYASGLHLNIDDVSNALSTDLAFDVAEYFHVTKSKAKSIYQRLFKAVSQWESLAQQAGICKEERELLRDCFRLD
;
A
#
# COMPACT_ATOMS: atom_id res chain seq x y z
N MET A 1 -2.81 -16.18 7.47
CA MET A 1 -3.84 -17.21 7.18
C MET A 1 -3.32 -18.64 7.24
N GLN A 2 -2.40 -19.08 6.37
CA GLN A 2 -1.86 -20.45 6.42
C GLN A 2 -1.23 -20.82 7.77
N ARG A 3 -0.40 -19.91 8.34
CA ARG A 3 0.16 -20.08 9.69
C ARG A 3 -0.92 -20.24 10.75
N ARG A 4 -2.02 -19.48 10.66
CA ARG A 4 -3.18 -19.58 11.59
C ARG A 4 -3.83 -20.96 11.50
N GLU A 5 -4.10 -21.43 10.28
CA GLU A 5 -4.69 -22.75 10.05
C GLU A 5 -3.76 -23.88 10.54
N ALA A 6 -2.45 -23.76 10.36
CA ALA A 6 -1.50 -24.74 10.90
C ALA A 6 -1.55 -24.83 12.43
N VAL A 7 -1.64 -23.69 13.13
CA VAL A 7 -1.77 -23.63 14.60
C VAL A 7 -3.11 -24.25 15.04
N VAL A 8 -4.23 -23.81 14.45
CA VAL A 8 -5.57 -24.30 14.79
C VAL A 8 -5.69 -25.80 14.54
N ALA A 9 -5.21 -26.29 13.40
CA ALA A 9 -5.23 -27.71 13.08
C ALA A 9 -4.44 -28.56 14.09
N ARG A 10 -3.29 -28.05 14.55
CA ARG A 10 -2.47 -28.70 15.59
C ARG A 10 -3.19 -28.76 16.94
N GLN A 11 -3.81 -27.64 17.37
CA GLN A 11 -4.60 -27.57 18.60
C GLN A 11 -5.80 -28.53 18.56
N GLU A 12 -6.48 -28.61 17.42
CA GLU A 12 -7.62 -29.51 17.18
C GLU A 12 -7.22 -30.96 16.84
N LYS A 13 -5.92 -31.28 16.84
CA LYS A 13 -5.36 -32.59 16.50
C LYS A 13 -5.85 -33.13 15.15
N ARG A 14 -5.98 -32.25 14.16
CA ARG A 14 -6.39 -32.57 12.79
C ARG A 14 -5.31 -32.17 11.80
N ARG A 15 -5.42 -32.70 10.58
CA ARG A 15 -4.59 -32.22 9.46
C ARG A 15 -5.00 -30.79 9.10
N ALA A 16 -4.01 -29.94 8.81
CA ALA A 16 -4.25 -28.61 8.25
C ALA A 16 -5.01 -28.75 6.92
N LYS A 17 -6.06 -27.95 6.78
CA LYS A 17 -6.85 -27.88 5.55
C LYS A 17 -6.08 -27.08 4.50
N SER A 18 -6.24 -27.47 3.25
CA SER A 18 -5.90 -26.60 2.14
C SER A 18 -6.85 -25.41 2.15
N LEU A 19 -6.30 -24.20 2.16
CA LEU A 19 -7.09 -22.97 2.09
C LEU A 19 -7.33 -22.59 0.63
N TYR A 20 -8.56 -22.25 0.30
CA TYR A 20 -8.98 -21.70 -0.98
C TYR A 20 -9.10 -20.17 -0.89
N GLU A 21 -9.21 -19.49 -2.03
CA GLU A 21 -9.33 -18.02 -2.10
C GLU A 21 -10.47 -17.47 -1.23
N THR A 22 -11.59 -18.20 -1.17
CA THR A 22 -12.72 -17.87 -0.30
C THR A 22 -12.37 -17.90 1.18
N ASP A 23 -11.48 -18.77 1.62
CA ASP A 23 -11.00 -18.81 3.01
C ASP A 23 -10.13 -17.60 3.34
N TYR A 24 -9.34 -17.09 2.38
CA TYR A 24 -8.57 -15.86 2.58
C TYR A 24 -9.50 -14.63 2.61
N LEU A 25 -10.49 -14.59 1.71
CA LEU A 25 -11.47 -13.51 1.64
C LEU A 25 -12.32 -13.43 2.93
N LEU A 26 -12.77 -14.57 3.42
CA LEU A 26 -13.61 -14.67 4.61
C LEU A 26 -12.82 -14.72 5.91
N GLY A 27 -11.52 -14.97 5.86
CA GLY A 27 -10.65 -15.05 7.04
C GLY A 27 -10.17 -13.71 7.58
N VAL A 28 -10.54 -12.62 6.92
CA VAL A 28 -10.38 -11.24 7.38
C VAL A 28 -11.71 -10.73 7.91
N HIS A 29 -11.67 -10.16 9.12
CA HIS A 29 -12.83 -9.62 9.80
C HIS A 29 -13.56 -8.60 8.92
N ASP A 30 -14.90 -8.67 8.90
CA ASP A 30 -15.76 -7.94 7.97
C ASP A 30 -15.43 -6.45 7.93
N SER A 31 -15.25 -5.80 9.09
CA SER A 31 -14.97 -4.37 9.20
C SER A 31 -13.70 -3.93 8.48
N PHE A 32 -12.72 -4.83 8.31
CA PHE A 32 -11.41 -4.49 7.74
C PHE A 32 -11.27 -4.88 6.29
N ARG A 33 -12.16 -5.72 5.73
CA ARG A 33 -12.16 -6.05 4.30
C ARG A 33 -12.09 -4.80 3.42
N MET A 34 -11.28 -4.89 2.37
CA MET A 34 -11.09 -3.78 1.43
C MET A 34 -12.37 -3.53 0.64
N GLY A 35 -12.60 -2.27 0.31
CA GLY A 35 -13.77 -1.83 -0.45
C GLY A 35 -15.07 -1.98 0.33
N ALA A 36 -16.14 -2.23 -0.42
CA ALA A 36 -17.52 -2.23 0.10
C ALA A 36 -18.20 -3.59 0.06
N LEU A 37 -17.50 -4.66 -0.35
CA LEU A 37 -18.08 -6.01 -0.37
C LEU A 37 -18.17 -6.58 1.04
N ARG A 38 -19.34 -7.15 1.34
CA ARG A 38 -19.65 -7.83 2.60
C ARG A 38 -20.45 -9.09 2.29
N PHE A 39 -20.25 -10.12 3.09
CA PHE A 39 -20.79 -11.45 2.82
C PHE A 39 -21.68 -11.90 3.98
N ARG A 40 -22.80 -12.54 3.66
CA ARG A 40 -23.74 -13.13 4.63
C ARG A 40 -24.45 -14.30 3.97
N THR A 41 -24.82 -15.30 4.76
CA THR A 41 -25.50 -16.52 4.26
C THR A 41 -27.01 -16.38 4.20
N SER A 42 -27.58 -15.33 4.81
CA SER A 42 -29.01 -15.03 4.74
C SER A 42 -29.27 -13.52 4.66
N PRO A 43 -30.38 -13.07 4.03
CA PRO A 43 -30.68 -11.64 3.88
C PRO A 43 -30.88 -10.84 5.17
N ASN A 44 -31.06 -11.50 6.32
CA ASN A 44 -31.23 -10.84 7.62
C ASN A 44 -30.23 -11.36 8.67
N GLY A 45 -29.27 -12.20 8.27
CA GLY A 45 -28.26 -12.73 9.18
C GLY A 45 -27.08 -11.78 9.40
N PRO A 46 -26.22 -12.08 10.38
CA PRO A 46 -24.96 -11.38 10.58
C PRO A 46 -24.06 -11.49 9.34
N PHE A 47 -23.11 -10.56 9.23
CA PHE A 47 -22.07 -10.66 8.21
C PHE A 47 -21.03 -11.70 8.64
N LEU A 48 -20.45 -12.40 7.66
CA LEU A 48 -19.44 -13.41 7.93
C LEU A 48 -18.16 -12.76 8.48
N ASP A 49 -17.59 -13.40 9.52
CA ASP A 49 -16.41 -12.93 10.26
C ASP A 49 -16.63 -11.56 10.93
N ASP A 50 -17.73 -11.43 11.68
CA ASP A 50 -18.08 -10.27 12.50
C ASP A 50 -17.74 -10.45 13.99
N ASN A 51 -16.83 -11.38 14.31
CA ASN A 51 -16.45 -11.65 15.69
C ASN A 51 -15.74 -10.43 16.31
N HIS A 52 -16.36 -9.85 17.33
CA HIS A 52 -15.85 -8.72 18.09
C HIS A 52 -14.48 -8.96 18.74
N GLU A 53 -14.12 -10.22 19.04
CA GLU A 53 -12.80 -10.56 19.60
C GLU A 53 -11.65 -10.35 18.60
N LEU A 54 -11.96 -10.28 17.29
CA LEU A 54 -11.02 -10.01 16.20
C LEU A 54 -11.18 -8.58 15.65
N ALA A 55 -11.84 -7.69 16.39
CA ALA A 55 -11.93 -6.29 16.03
C ALA A 55 -10.54 -5.64 15.99
N ALA A 56 -10.40 -4.60 15.16
CA ALA A 56 -9.16 -3.88 14.96
C ALA A 56 -8.72 -3.32 16.32
N PRO A 57 -7.49 -3.62 16.74
CA PRO A 57 -6.91 -3.01 17.91
C PRO A 57 -6.93 -1.49 17.79
N THR A 58 -6.97 -0.84 18.94
CA THR A 58 -6.87 0.62 19.01
C THR A 58 -5.42 1.05 18.73
N ILE A 59 -5.23 2.30 18.31
CA ILE A 59 -3.89 2.88 18.11
C ILE A 59 -3.02 2.82 19.39
N THR A 60 -3.63 2.77 20.57
CA THR A 60 -2.90 2.58 21.84
C THR A 60 -2.24 1.20 21.98
N SER A 61 -2.64 0.22 21.15
CA SER A 61 -2.06 -1.13 21.12
C SER A 61 -0.82 -1.25 20.21
N LEU A 62 -0.33 -0.15 19.60
CA LEU A 62 0.84 -0.20 18.70
C LEU A 62 2.08 -0.88 19.31
N PRO A 63 2.47 -0.63 20.58
CA PRO A 63 3.60 -1.34 21.18
C PRO A 63 3.38 -2.86 21.32
N GLU A 64 2.17 -3.29 21.66
CA GLU A 64 1.80 -4.71 21.74
C GLU A 64 1.82 -5.36 20.34
N LEU A 65 1.33 -4.64 19.33
CA LEU A 65 1.34 -5.09 17.94
C LEU A 65 2.77 -5.19 17.38
N GLN A 66 3.66 -4.25 17.71
CA GLN A 66 5.07 -4.36 17.35
C GLN A 66 5.70 -5.60 18.01
N HIS A 67 5.38 -5.86 19.28
CA HIS A 67 5.88 -7.05 19.96
C HIS A 67 5.40 -8.32 19.25
N ALA A 68 4.10 -8.39 18.90
CA ALA A 68 3.52 -9.48 18.14
C ALA A 68 4.20 -9.65 16.77
N ALA A 69 4.46 -8.55 16.05
CA ALA A 69 5.15 -8.55 14.76
C ALA A 69 6.55 -9.16 14.88
N ASN A 70 7.34 -8.69 15.85
CA ASN A 70 8.68 -9.22 16.13
C ASN A 70 8.65 -10.72 16.45
N LYS A 71 7.63 -11.20 17.18
CA LYS A 71 7.49 -12.61 17.57
C LYS A 71 7.07 -13.50 16.41
N ILE A 72 6.32 -12.97 15.45
CA ILE A 72 5.89 -13.73 14.25
C ILE A 72 6.99 -13.83 13.20
N GLU A 73 7.92 -12.88 13.17
CA GLU A 73 9.12 -12.96 12.33
C GLU A 73 10.22 -13.85 12.91
N GLU A 74 10.21 -14.12 14.23
CA GLU A 74 11.02 -15.17 14.83
C GLU A 74 10.59 -16.57 14.32
N THR A 75 11.40 -17.59 14.63
CA THR A 75 11.08 -18.98 14.29
C THR A 75 9.67 -19.32 14.76
N PRO A 76 8.76 -19.78 13.87
CA PRO A 76 7.37 -20.06 14.25
C PRO A 76 7.28 -21.05 15.42
N ASP A 77 6.84 -20.56 16.57
CA ASP A 77 6.54 -21.39 17.74
C ASP A 77 5.04 -21.68 17.79
N LEU A 78 4.64 -22.79 17.18
CA LEU A 78 3.24 -23.21 17.09
C LEU A 78 2.68 -23.71 18.44
N ASP A 79 3.54 -23.99 19.42
CA ASP A 79 3.15 -24.50 20.73
C ASP A 79 2.99 -23.36 21.76
N ASN A 80 3.45 -22.15 21.44
CA ASN A 80 3.23 -20.96 22.25
C ASN A 80 1.73 -20.56 22.25
N PRO A 81 1.08 -20.47 23.42
CA PRO A 81 -0.34 -20.14 23.52
C PRO A 81 -0.68 -18.75 22.97
N ASP A 82 0.26 -17.80 23.03
CA ASP A 82 0.07 -16.43 22.55
C ASP A 82 0.30 -16.28 21.04
N TYR A 83 0.90 -17.28 20.38
CA TYR A 83 1.22 -17.20 18.95
C TYR A 83 -0.04 -17.07 18.09
N LEU A 84 -1.11 -17.78 18.45
CA LEU A 84 -2.41 -17.64 17.76
C LEU A 84 -3.00 -16.23 17.97
N LYS A 85 -2.89 -15.68 19.19
CA LYS A 85 -3.34 -14.32 19.50
C LYS A 85 -2.59 -13.30 18.65
N TRP A 86 -1.27 -13.39 18.57
CA TRP A 86 -0.45 -12.52 17.74
C TRP A 86 -0.81 -12.62 16.26
N LEU A 87 -1.02 -13.84 15.75
CA LEU A 87 -1.43 -14.03 14.35
C LEU A 87 -2.77 -13.35 14.08
N ASN A 88 -3.72 -13.47 15.00
CA ASN A 88 -5.03 -12.82 14.87
C ASN A 88 -4.94 -11.29 14.90
N MET A 89 -4.04 -10.73 15.71
CA MET A 89 -3.81 -9.29 15.79
C MET A 89 -3.19 -8.70 14.50
N LEU A 90 -2.44 -9.49 13.74
CA LEU A 90 -1.74 -9.05 12.52
C LEU A 90 -2.39 -9.53 11.21
N ILE A 91 -3.60 -10.10 11.26
CA ILE A 91 -4.33 -10.43 10.02
C ILE A 91 -4.98 -9.15 9.50
N SER A 92 -4.44 -8.61 8.40
CA SER A 92 -5.01 -7.50 7.66
C SER A 92 -5.30 -7.90 6.21
N PRO A 93 -6.21 -7.22 5.51
CA PRO A 93 -6.34 -7.39 4.06
C PRO A 93 -5.00 -7.15 3.37
N GLY A 94 -4.68 -7.96 2.36
CA GLY A 94 -3.42 -7.86 1.65
C GLY A 94 -2.18 -8.27 2.47
N SER A 95 -2.34 -8.79 3.70
CA SER A 95 -1.19 -9.32 4.46
C SER A 95 -0.72 -10.64 3.85
N SER A 96 0.40 -10.63 3.14
CA SER A 96 1.24 -11.82 3.00
C SER A 96 2.12 -11.92 4.24
N LEU A 97 1.96 -12.99 5.03
CA LEU A 97 2.90 -13.31 6.13
C LEU A 97 4.13 -14.09 5.62
N GLY A 98 4.43 -14.01 4.32
CA GLY A 98 5.61 -14.58 3.67
C GLY A 98 6.43 -13.47 3.02
N GLY A 99 7.60 -13.18 3.60
CA GLY A 99 8.60 -12.25 3.05
C GLY A 99 8.28 -10.75 3.13
N ALA A 100 7.01 -10.37 3.28
CA ALA A 100 6.59 -8.97 3.42
C ALA A 100 6.51 -8.52 4.90
N ARG A 101 6.73 -7.22 5.15
CA ARG A 101 6.64 -6.61 6.48
C ARG A 101 5.27 -6.88 7.13
N PRO A 102 5.20 -7.20 8.43
CA PRO A 102 3.94 -7.38 9.13
C PRO A 102 3.05 -6.13 9.04
N LYS A 103 1.75 -6.34 8.82
CA LYS A 103 0.76 -5.26 8.73
C LYS A 103 -0.43 -5.57 9.65
N ALA A 104 -1.08 -4.54 10.21
CA ALA A 104 -2.30 -4.71 10.99
C ALA A 104 -3.30 -3.60 10.68
N SER A 105 -4.60 -3.92 10.71
CA SER A 105 -5.64 -2.89 10.69
C SER A 105 -5.84 -2.36 12.11
N ILE A 106 -5.77 -1.05 12.28
CA ILE A 106 -5.96 -0.38 13.57
C ILE A 106 -7.07 0.67 13.49
N ARG A 107 -7.62 1.00 14.65
CA ARG A 107 -8.62 2.06 14.82
C ARG A 107 -8.01 3.21 15.61
N ASN A 108 -8.10 4.41 15.04
CA ASN A 108 -7.67 5.63 15.71
C ASN A 108 -8.72 6.14 16.72
N HIS A 109 -8.37 7.11 17.56
CA HIS A 109 -9.27 7.68 18.58
C HIS A 109 -10.58 8.27 18.01
N ASP A 110 -10.56 8.72 16.76
CA ASP A 110 -11.73 9.26 16.03
C ASP A 110 -12.51 8.18 15.26
N ASP A 111 -12.32 6.90 15.59
CA ASP A 111 -12.89 5.72 14.93
C ASP A 111 -12.46 5.52 13.46
N SER A 112 -11.56 6.35 12.93
CA SER A 112 -11.03 6.14 11.58
C SER A 112 -10.15 4.88 11.53
N LEU A 113 -10.23 4.15 10.41
CA LEU A 113 -9.45 2.93 10.19
C LEU A 113 -8.13 3.25 9.49
N TRP A 114 -7.06 2.63 9.98
CA TRP A 114 -5.71 2.77 9.45
C TRP A 114 -5.08 1.40 9.24
N LEU A 115 -4.09 1.35 8.36
CA LEU A 115 -3.20 0.23 8.19
C LEU A 115 -1.85 0.61 8.81
N ALA A 116 -1.40 -0.18 9.78
CA ALA A 116 -0.08 -0.07 10.37
C ALA A 116 0.88 -1.05 9.68
N LYS A 117 2.02 -0.57 9.21
CA LYS A 117 3.13 -1.36 8.70
C LYS A 117 4.25 -1.32 9.73
N PHE A 118 4.58 -2.48 10.28
CA PHE A 118 5.58 -2.59 11.34
C PHE A 118 6.98 -2.77 10.71
N PRO A 119 8.02 -2.16 11.27
CA PRO A 119 9.40 -2.46 10.90
C PRO A 119 9.67 -3.95 11.08
N SER A 120 10.40 -4.52 10.13
CA SER A 120 10.90 -5.89 10.19
C SER A 120 12.17 -5.95 11.01
N ARG A 121 12.41 -7.09 11.66
CA ARG A 121 13.71 -7.38 12.30
C ARG A 121 14.87 -7.49 11.31
N HIS A 122 14.55 -7.67 10.03
CA HIS A 122 15.51 -7.77 8.93
C HIS A 122 15.76 -6.42 8.24
N ASP A 123 15.18 -5.33 8.73
CA ASP A 123 15.40 -4.01 8.15
C ASP A 123 16.76 -3.45 8.59
N ASP A 124 17.59 -3.12 7.60
CA ASP A 124 18.93 -2.53 7.81
C ASP A 124 18.89 -1.00 8.03
N TYR A 125 17.73 -0.38 7.79
CA TYR A 125 17.49 1.07 7.87
C TYR A 125 16.01 1.36 8.20
N ASP A 126 15.65 2.62 8.47
CA ASP A 126 14.31 2.99 8.92
C ASP A 126 13.31 3.17 7.77
N ILE A 127 12.82 2.06 7.25
CA ILE A 127 11.92 2.03 6.10
C ILE A 127 10.59 2.72 6.38
N GLY A 128 10.03 2.60 7.59
CA GLY A 128 8.79 3.27 7.95
C GLY A 128 8.93 4.79 7.93
N LEU A 129 10.09 5.31 8.35
CA LEU A 129 10.36 6.75 8.30
C LEU A 129 10.65 7.23 6.87
N TRP A 130 11.36 6.46 6.06
CA TRP A 130 11.56 6.79 4.63
C TRP A 130 10.26 6.80 3.84
N GLU A 131 9.35 5.84 4.09
CA GLU A 131 8.02 5.84 3.47
C GLU A 131 7.25 7.12 3.83
N PHE A 132 7.39 7.61 5.07
CA PHE A 132 6.79 8.88 5.50
C PHE A 132 7.45 10.11 4.89
N ILE A 133 8.77 10.12 4.69
CA ILE A 133 9.48 11.20 4.00
C ILE A 133 9.04 11.26 2.53
N VAL A 134 8.92 10.11 1.86
CA VAL A 134 8.40 10.04 0.48
C VAL A 134 6.93 10.48 0.40
N TYR A 135 6.09 10.11 1.37
CA TYR A 135 4.74 10.63 1.50
C TYR A 135 4.72 12.17 1.57
N GLN A 136 5.58 12.80 2.37
CA GLN A 136 5.66 14.27 2.45
C GLN A 136 6.01 14.89 1.09
N MET A 137 7.00 14.32 0.38
CA MET A 137 7.36 14.78 -0.96
C MET A 137 6.23 14.59 -1.98
N ALA A 138 5.45 13.51 -1.88
CA ALA A 138 4.30 13.26 -2.74
C ALA A 138 3.20 14.32 -2.54
N ILE A 139 2.88 14.65 -1.28
CA ILE A 139 1.90 15.69 -0.93
C ILE A 139 2.35 17.06 -1.43
N GLU A 140 3.62 17.44 -1.22
CA GLU A 140 4.19 18.71 -1.73
C GLU A 140 4.23 18.74 -3.27
N SER A 141 4.34 17.57 -3.90
CA SER A 141 4.22 17.41 -5.35
C SER A 141 2.78 17.49 -5.86
N GLY A 142 1.80 17.62 -4.96
CA GLY A 142 0.36 17.65 -5.24
C GLY A 142 -0.19 16.33 -5.80
N ILE A 143 0.39 15.21 -5.40
CA ILE A 143 -0.21 13.88 -5.58
C ILE A 143 -1.32 13.72 -4.55
N GLU A 144 -2.50 13.31 -5.01
CA GLU A 144 -3.57 12.88 -4.11
C GLU A 144 -3.17 11.55 -3.46
N MET A 145 -2.76 11.57 -2.19
CA MET A 145 -2.26 10.40 -1.46
C MET A 145 -3.10 10.13 -0.20
N ALA A 146 -3.16 8.87 0.21
CA ALA A 146 -3.79 8.47 1.46
C ALA A 146 -3.07 9.11 2.67
N GLU A 147 -3.84 9.74 3.56
CA GLU A 147 -3.31 10.39 4.77
C GLU A 147 -2.42 9.42 5.54
N SER A 148 -1.17 9.81 5.80
CA SER A 148 -0.18 8.93 6.43
C SER A 148 0.56 9.62 7.57
N LYS A 149 1.09 8.80 8.50
CA LYS A 149 1.86 9.20 9.69
C LYS A 149 2.97 8.21 9.96
N ALA A 150 4.00 8.62 10.70
CA ALA A 150 5.01 7.74 11.26
C ALA A 150 5.00 7.85 12.79
N GLU A 151 4.96 6.70 13.48
CA GLU A 151 5.02 6.63 14.94
C GLU A 151 6.33 5.96 15.37
N ALA A 152 7.12 6.66 16.18
CA ALA A 152 8.42 6.16 16.61
C ALA A 152 8.28 4.93 17.51
N ILE A 153 9.09 3.89 17.23
CA ILE A 153 9.19 2.67 18.03
C ILE A 153 10.67 2.28 18.21
N GLY A 154 11.28 2.80 19.28
CA GLY A 154 12.71 2.62 19.52
C GLY A 154 13.54 3.36 18.45
N LYS A 155 14.27 2.60 17.61
CA LYS A 155 15.13 3.14 16.55
C LYS A 155 14.48 3.18 15.15
N HIS A 156 13.27 2.65 15.03
CA HIS A 156 12.52 2.57 13.77
C HIS A 156 11.16 3.26 13.92
N HIS A 157 10.41 3.38 12.83
CA HIS A 157 9.04 3.90 12.85
C HIS A 157 8.03 2.89 12.30
N ILE A 158 6.84 2.90 12.89
CA ILE A 158 5.65 2.25 12.34
C ILE A 158 5.03 3.24 11.35
N PHE A 159 4.91 2.84 10.09
CA PHE A 159 4.21 3.64 9.08
C PHE A 159 2.71 3.37 9.14
N LEU A 160 1.92 4.42 9.26
CA LEU A 160 0.47 4.37 9.36
C LEU A 160 -0.15 5.04 8.14
N THR A 161 -1.06 4.35 7.46
CA THR A 161 -1.85 4.93 6.34
C THR A 161 -3.33 4.79 6.61
N LYS A 162 -4.07 5.89 6.49
CA LYS A 162 -5.52 5.93 6.67
C LYS A 162 -6.22 5.26 5.51
N ARG A 163 -7.26 4.48 5.81
CA ARG A 163 -8.09 3.82 4.80
C ARG A 163 -8.95 4.83 4.04
N PHE A 164 -8.68 4.98 2.74
CA PHE A 164 -9.41 5.88 1.84
C PHE A 164 -10.71 5.28 1.27
N ASP A 165 -10.92 3.96 1.38
CA ASP A 165 -12.17 3.28 1.04
C ASP A 165 -13.21 3.35 2.18
N ARG A 166 -13.02 4.30 3.11
CA ARG A 166 -13.94 4.66 4.18
C ARG A 166 -14.16 6.17 4.15
N THR A 167 -15.42 6.57 4.19
CA THR A 167 -15.80 7.98 4.39
C THR A 167 -15.59 8.40 5.84
N LYS A 168 -15.64 9.72 6.12
CA LYS A 168 -15.57 10.26 7.48
C LYS A 168 -16.66 9.74 8.43
N THR A 169 -17.82 9.33 7.90
CA THR A 169 -18.92 8.74 8.70
C THR A 169 -18.82 7.21 8.80
N GLY A 170 -17.71 6.60 8.36
CA GLY A 170 -17.51 5.15 8.38
C GLY A 170 -18.20 4.37 7.25
N LYS A 171 -18.93 5.04 6.34
CA LYS A 171 -19.51 4.38 5.15
C LYS A 171 -18.39 3.84 4.26
N ARG A 172 -18.55 2.62 3.75
CA ARG A 172 -17.60 1.99 2.83
C ARG A 172 -17.76 2.54 1.42
N LEU A 173 -16.64 2.71 0.73
CA LEU A 173 -16.57 2.98 -0.70
C LEU A 173 -16.13 1.71 -1.41
N HIS A 174 -16.72 1.44 -2.58
CA HIS A 174 -16.31 0.29 -3.36
C HIS A 174 -14.95 0.57 -3.97
N PHE A 175 -14.01 -0.36 -3.78
CA PHE A 175 -12.62 -0.25 -4.21
C PHE A 175 -12.25 -1.51 -4.99
N SER A 176 -11.47 -1.35 -6.05
CA SER A 176 -10.85 -2.44 -6.78
C SER A 176 -9.40 -2.07 -7.12
N SER A 177 -8.47 -3.01 -7.02
CA SER A 177 -7.12 -2.81 -7.56
C SER A 177 -7.15 -2.74 -9.09
N ALA A 178 -6.10 -2.17 -9.67
CA ALA A 178 -5.92 -2.19 -11.12
C ALA A 178 -5.75 -3.62 -11.63
N MET A 179 -5.07 -4.48 -10.87
CA MET A 179 -4.93 -5.91 -11.20
C MET A 179 -6.30 -6.57 -11.46
N THR A 180 -7.28 -6.33 -10.59
CA THR A 180 -8.63 -6.89 -10.75
C THR A 180 -9.39 -6.25 -11.90
N GLN A 181 -9.29 -4.93 -12.10
CA GLN A 181 -10.01 -4.25 -13.19
C GLN A 181 -9.46 -4.58 -14.58
N LEU A 182 -8.16 -4.87 -14.67
CA LEU A 182 -7.49 -5.27 -15.91
C LEU A 182 -7.42 -6.80 -16.07
N GLU A 183 -8.08 -7.56 -15.19
CA GLU A 183 -8.18 -9.02 -15.25
C GLU A 183 -6.83 -9.77 -15.23
N TYR A 184 -5.84 -9.18 -14.55
CA TYR A 184 -4.55 -9.81 -14.29
C TYR A 184 -4.58 -10.70 -13.04
N PHE A 185 -3.64 -11.65 -12.98
CA PHE A 185 -3.43 -12.55 -11.85
C PHE A 185 -1.98 -12.46 -11.34
N ASP A 186 -1.75 -12.87 -10.10
CA ASP A 186 -0.40 -12.84 -9.50
C ASP A 186 0.61 -13.63 -10.34
N GLY A 187 1.74 -12.98 -10.65
CA GLY A 187 2.80 -13.56 -11.47
C GLY A 187 2.49 -13.59 -12.98
N GLN A 188 1.40 -12.95 -13.40
CA GLN A 188 0.99 -12.84 -14.81
C GLN A 188 0.92 -11.39 -15.31
N ASP A 189 1.40 -10.43 -14.53
CA ASP A 189 1.41 -8.99 -14.84
C ASP A 189 2.69 -8.52 -15.54
N ASN A 190 3.49 -9.45 -16.08
CA ASN A 190 4.65 -9.12 -16.90
C ASN A 190 4.21 -8.37 -18.17
N GLY A 191 4.71 -7.15 -18.33
CA GLY A 191 4.38 -6.28 -19.45
C GLY A 191 3.12 -5.44 -19.24
N ALA A 192 2.44 -5.56 -18.09
CA ALA A 192 1.38 -4.64 -17.72
C ALA A 192 1.93 -3.19 -17.70
N SER A 193 1.13 -2.26 -18.21
CA SER A 193 1.59 -0.89 -18.46
C SER A 193 0.69 0.16 -17.83
N TYR A 194 1.26 1.33 -17.60
CA TYR A 194 0.49 2.53 -17.25
C TYR A 194 -0.50 2.94 -18.34
N LEU A 195 -0.26 2.57 -19.59
CA LEU A 195 -1.16 2.83 -20.71
C LEU A 195 -2.50 2.09 -20.54
N GLU A 196 -2.48 0.86 -20.04
CA GLU A 196 -3.71 0.10 -19.76
C GLU A 196 -4.53 0.71 -18.62
N LEU A 197 -3.85 1.24 -17.59
CA LEU A 197 -4.52 1.97 -16.51
C LEU A 197 -5.18 3.25 -17.06
N ALA A 198 -4.50 3.96 -17.95
CA ALA A 198 -5.05 5.13 -18.62
C ALA A 198 -6.24 4.76 -19.52
N GLU A 199 -6.14 3.69 -20.30
CA GLU A 199 -7.25 3.20 -21.14
C GLU A 199 -8.47 2.85 -20.29
N PHE A 200 -8.28 2.17 -19.17
CA PHE A 200 -9.38 1.87 -18.23
C PHE A 200 -10.07 3.15 -17.74
N LEU A 201 -9.30 4.18 -17.35
CA LEU A 201 -9.83 5.48 -16.92
C LEU A 201 -10.49 6.26 -18.05
N ILE A 202 -10.04 6.11 -19.30
CA ILE A 202 -10.66 6.73 -20.47
C ILE A 202 -12.03 6.10 -20.74
N GLN A 203 -12.11 4.78 -20.67
CA GLN A 203 -13.35 4.05 -21.00
C GLN A 203 -14.38 4.08 -19.87
N ASN A 204 -13.93 4.02 -18.60
CA ASN A 204 -14.79 3.78 -17.45
C ASN A 204 -14.74 4.89 -16.39
N GLY A 205 -13.98 5.97 -16.63
CA GLY A 205 -13.67 6.98 -15.63
C GLY A 205 -14.84 7.91 -15.30
N SER A 206 -14.97 8.29 -14.02
CA SER A 206 -15.88 9.38 -13.58
C SER A 206 -15.23 10.76 -13.62
N ASN A 207 -13.90 10.83 -13.61
CA ASN A 207 -13.11 12.07 -13.57
C ASN A 207 -11.83 11.97 -14.42
N THR A 208 -11.96 11.38 -15.62
CA THR A 208 -10.86 10.94 -16.49
C THR A 208 -9.71 11.95 -16.64
N GLN A 209 -9.98 13.21 -16.97
CA GLN A 209 -8.92 14.19 -17.21
C GLN A 209 -8.02 14.40 -15.98
N SER A 210 -8.62 14.51 -14.80
CA SER A 210 -7.86 14.71 -13.55
C SER A 210 -7.15 13.43 -13.14
N ASP A 211 -7.78 12.28 -13.35
CA ASP A 211 -7.22 10.98 -12.98
C ASP A 211 -6.03 10.61 -13.87
N LEU A 212 -6.08 10.91 -15.18
CA LEU A 212 -4.95 10.74 -16.08
C LEU A 212 -3.78 11.67 -15.73
N GLU A 213 -4.04 12.93 -15.38
CA GLU A 213 -3.00 13.85 -14.88
C GLU A 213 -2.36 13.33 -13.58
N GLN A 214 -3.17 12.83 -12.64
CA GLN A 214 -2.66 12.22 -11.40
C GLN A 214 -1.85 10.95 -11.69
N LEU A 215 -2.31 10.09 -12.59
CA LEU A 215 -1.62 8.86 -12.96
C LEU A 215 -0.25 9.17 -13.60
N TRP A 216 -0.20 10.09 -14.56
CA TRP A 216 1.06 10.51 -15.17
C TRP A 216 2.01 11.20 -14.17
N THR A 217 1.47 12.01 -13.26
CA THR A 217 2.25 12.61 -12.17
C THR A 217 2.89 11.53 -11.28
N ARG A 218 2.17 10.43 -11.01
CA ARG A 218 2.70 9.30 -10.23
C ARG A 218 3.80 8.54 -10.96
N ILE A 219 3.75 8.41 -12.29
CA ILE A 219 4.84 7.81 -13.09
C ILE A 219 6.13 8.58 -12.85
N LEU A 220 6.11 9.91 -13.09
CA LEU A 220 7.29 10.74 -12.87
C LEU A 220 7.77 10.67 -11.41
N PHE A 221 6.86 10.73 -10.45
CA PHE A 221 7.23 10.65 -9.04
C PHE A 221 7.90 9.32 -8.69
N ASN A 222 7.34 8.19 -9.13
CA ASN A 222 7.91 6.86 -8.92
C ASN A 222 9.32 6.75 -9.50
N ILE A 223 9.56 7.31 -10.69
CA ILE A 223 10.91 7.40 -11.27
C ILE A 223 11.83 8.21 -10.36
N MET A 224 11.40 9.41 -9.96
CA MET A 224 12.22 10.35 -9.20
C MET A 224 12.56 9.88 -7.78
N VAL A 225 11.78 8.97 -7.19
CA VAL A 225 12.07 8.36 -5.88
C VAL A 225 12.48 6.90 -5.97
N SER A 226 12.69 6.37 -7.17
CA SER A 226 13.04 4.96 -7.42
C SER A 226 12.07 3.98 -6.75
N ASN A 227 10.76 4.26 -6.82
CA ASN A 227 9.73 3.34 -6.35
C ASN A 227 9.47 2.26 -7.42
N CYS A 228 10.17 1.15 -7.31
CA CYS A 228 10.06 0.02 -8.25
C CYS A 228 9.01 -1.02 -7.88
N ASP A 229 8.30 -0.85 -6.76
CA ASP A 229 7.21 -1.73 -6.33
C ASP A 229 5.84 -1.20 -6.78
N ASP A 230 5.75 -0.53 -7.92
CA ASP A 230 4.53 0.11 -8.43
C ASP A 230 3.61 -0.85 -9.22
N HIS A 231 3.56 -2.12 -8.81
CA HIS A 231 2.76 -3.15 -9.46
C HIS A 231 1.25 -2.87 -9.42
N LEU A 232 0.46 -3.59 -10.22
CA LEU A 232 -0.99 -3.39 -10.38
C LEU A 232 -1.84 -3.45 -9.09
N ARG A 233 -1.31 -3.97 -7.97
CA ARG A 233 -1.96 -3.95 -6.65
C ARG A 233 -1.79 -2.63 -5.90
N ASN A 234 -0.76 -1.84 -6.24
CA ASN A 234 -0.47 -0.53 -5.66
C ASN A 234 -1.15 0.62 -6.43
N HIS A 235 -1.92 0.26 -7.45
CA HIS A 235 -2.89 1.12 -8.11
C HIS A 235 -4.30 0.58 -7.87
N GLY A 236 -5.26 1.47 -7.74
CA GLY A 236 -6.65 1.07 -7.56
C GLY A 236 -7.62 2.19 -7.85
N PHE A 237 -8.89 1.83 -7.85
CA PHE A 237 -10.00 2.67 -8.27
C PHE A 237 -11.12 2.65 -7.23
N ILE A 238 -11.80 3.78 -7.07
CA ILE A 238 -13.00 3.93 -6.24
C ILE A 238 -14.20 4.08 -7.17
N LEU A 239 -15.25 3.29 -6.95
CA LEU A 239 -16.47 3.38 -7.76
C LEU A 239 -17.32 4.56 -7.27
N GLU A 240 -17.60 5.48 -8.17
CA GLU A 240 -18.55 6.58 -8.03
C GLU A 240 -19.81 6.30 -8.87
N PRO A 241 -20.92 7.05 -8.68
CA PRO A 241 -22.16 6.81 -9.43
C PRO A 241 -22.02 6.92 -10.95
N THR A 242 -21.04 7.67 -11.44
CA THR A 242 -20.83 7.96 -12.88
C THR A 242 -19.68 7.17 -13.50
N GLY A 243 -18.96 6.34 -12.73
CA GLY A 243 -17.79 5.61 -13.21
C GLY A 243 -16.76 5.37 -12.11
N TRP A 244 -15.58 4.90 -12.52
CA TRP A 244 -14.45 4.68 -11.63
C TRP A 244 -13.59 5.93 -11.52
N ARG A 245 -13.14 6.24 -10.31
CA ARG A 245 -12.15 7.28 -10.06
C ARG A 245 -10.84 6.65 -9.63
N LEU A 246 -9.70 7.20 -10.06
CA LEU A 246 -8.40 6.80 -9.53
C LEU A 246 -8.37 7.01 -8.00
N SER A 247 -8.00 5.98 -7.25
CA SER A 247 -7.87 6.08 -5.80
C SER A 247 -6.69 6.98 -5.40
N PRO A 248 -6.68 7.53 -4.18
CA PRO A 248 -5.49 8.17 -3.63
C PRO A 248 -4.29 7.22 -3.72
N ALA A 249 -3.08 7.73 -3.97
CA ALA A 249 -1.86 6.94 -3.95
C ALA A 249 -1.63 6.32 -2.56
N TYR A 250 -0.94 5.19 -2.51
CA TYR A 250 -0.53 4.47 -1.30
C TYR A 250 0.65 3.56 -1.61
N ASP A 251 1.38 3.11 -0.59
CA ASP A 251 2.50 2.15 -0.70
C ASP A 251 3.59 2.61 -1.71
N ILE A 252 4.12 3.82 -1.49
CA ILE A 252 5.22 4.37 -2.28
C ILE A 252 6.44 4.50 -1.35
N ASN A 253 7.52 3.80 -1.68
CA ASN A 253 8.74 3.77 -0.90
C ASN A 253 9.96 3.83 -1.83
N PRO A 254 11.08 4.47 -1.44
CA PRO A 254 12.27 4.41 -2.25
C PRO A 254 12.89 3.01 -2.16
N MET A 255 13.38 2.50 -3.29
CA MET A 255 14.02 1.19 -3.36
C MET A 255 15.49 1.32 -3.77
N LEU A 256 16.37 0.68 -3.00
CA LEU A 256 17.78 0.57 -3.32
C LEU A 256 17.97 -0.31 -4.57
N TYR A 257 18.98 0.00 -5.38
CA TYR A 257 19.38 -0.79 -6.56
C TYR A 257 18.25 -0.97 -7.61
N ALA A 258 17.34 0.00 -7.66
CA ALA A 258 16.27 0.12 -8.63
C ALA A 258 16.79 0.10 -10.08
N SER A 259 16.28 -0.83 -10.90
CA SER A 259 16.66 -0.96 -12.32
C SER A 259 15.57 -0.51 -13.30
N GLY A 260 14.34 -0.33 -12.82
CA GLY A 260 13.15 -0.03 -13.61
C GLY A 260 11.91 -0.04 -12.72
N LEU A 261 10.84 0.60 -13.16
CA LEU A 261 9.51 0.40 -12.55
C LEU A 261 9.06 -1.05 -12.74
N HIS A 262 8.07 -1.49 -11.97
CA HIS A 262 7.42 -2.77 -12.20
C HIS A 262 6.53 -2.72 -13.45
N LEU A 263 5.76 -1.64 -13.61
CA LEU A 263 4.92 -1.43 -14.79
C LEU A 263 5.71 -0.79 -15.93
N ASN A 264 5.38 -1.16 -17.16
CA ASN A 264 5.88 -0.44 -18.33
C ASN A 264 5.26 0.97 -18.39
N ILE A 265 6.07 1.94 -18.78
CA ILE A 265 5.67 3.34 -18.98
C ILE A 265 5.06 3.53 -20.37
N ASP A 266 5.69 2.92 -21.38
CA ASP A 266 5.14 2.73 -22.72
C ASP A 266 4.73 1.25 -22.92
N ASP A 267 4.63 0.78 -24.16
CA ASP A 267 4.25 -0.60 -24.45
C ASP A 267 5.29 -1.65 -23.99
N VAL A 268 6.56 -1.28 -23.81
CA VAL A 268 7.67 -2.25 -23.66
C VAL A 268 8.71 -1.91 -22.59
N SER A 269 8.81 -0.65 -22.17
CA SER A 269 9.89 -0.12 -21.37
C SER A 269 9.38 0.39 -20.03
N ASN A 270 10.06 -0.04 -18.98
CA ASN A 270 9.86 0.37 -17.59
C ASN A 270 11.09 1.14 -17.05
N ALA A 271 11.93 1.70 -17.93
CA ALA A 271 13.16 2.36 -17.53
C ALA A 271 12.88 3.57 -16.61
N LEU A 272 13.77 3.81 -15.63
CA LEU A 272 13.73 5.00 -14.77
C LEU A 272 14.19 6.26 -15.53
N SER A 273 13.43 6.63 -16.54
CA SER A 273 13.71 7.73 -17.47
C SER A 273 12.58 8.74 -17.48
N THR A 274 12.89 9.98 -17.10
CA THR A 274 11.93 11.08 -17.20
C THR A 274 11.55 11.34 -18.65
N ASP A 275 12.48 11.25 -19.59
CA ASP A 275 12.21 11.44 -21.01
C ASP A 275 11.16 10.44 -21.53
N LEU A 276 11.27 9.17 -21.11
CA LEU A 276 10.28 8.14 -21.43
C LEU A 276 8.88 8.50 -20.90
N ALA A 277 8.80 9.02 -19.67
CA ALA A 277 7.53 9.50 -19.13
C ALA A 277 6.98 10.72 -19.90
N PHE A 278 7.85 11.62 -20.36
CA PHE A 278 7.46 12.76 -21.21
C PHE A 278 6.94 12.32 -22.58
N ASP A 279 7.51 11.26 -23.17
CA ASP A 279 7.11 10.74 -24.47
C ASP A 279 5.65 10.23 -24.47
N VAL A 280 5.19 9.67 -23.35
CA VAL A 280 3.81 9.20 -23.21
C VAL A 280 2.83 10.25 -22.67
N ALA A 281 3.28 11.45 -22.29
CA ALA A 281 2.45 12.45 -21.59
C ALA A 281 1.15 12.82 -22.33
N GLU A 282 1.19 12.92 -23.67
CA GLU A 282 0.00 13.24 -24.47
C GLU A 282 -1.05 12.12 -24.42
N TYR A 283 -0.66 10.86 -24.24
CA TYR A 283 -1.57 9.73 -24.03
C TYR A 283 -2.40 9.89 -22.75
N PHE A 284 -1.81 10.48 -21.71
CA PHE A 284 -2.49 10.84 -20.45
C PHE A 284 -3.21 12.20 -20.54
N HIS A 285 -3.39 12.74 -21.75
CA HIS A 285 -3.97 14.07 -21.99
C HIS A 285 -3.24 15.20 -21.25
N VAL A 286 -1.93 15.04 -21.00
CA VAL A 286 -1.08 16.06 -20.38
C VAL A 286 -0.32 16.79 -21.48
N THR A 287 -0.63 18.08 -21.66
CA THR A 287 0.07 18.91 -22.66
C THR A 287 1.52 19.14 -22.25
N LYS A 288 2.41 19.40 -23.21
CA LYS A 288 3.85 19.66 -22.95
C LYS A 288 4.10 20.77 -21.93
N SER A 289 3.31 21.86 -21.97
CA SER A 289 3.44 22.95 -21.00
C SER A 289 3.04 22.52 -19.59
N LYS A 290 1.96 21.74 -19.47
CA LYS A 290 1.48 21.19 -18.21
C LYS A 290 2.45 20.13 -17.66
N ALA A 291 2.95 19.24 -18.51
CA ALA A 291 3.96 18.24 -18.16
C ALA A 291 5.21 18.90 -17.56
N LYS A 292 5.72 19.95 -18.21
CA LYS A 292 6.86 20.74 -17.68
C LYS A 292 6.54 21.38 -16.33
N SER A 293 5.35 21.94 -16.15
CA SER A 293 4.94 22.54 -14.88
C SER A 293 4.84 21.50 -13.76
N ILE A 294 4.32 20.31 -14.05
CA ILE A 294 4.23 19.20 -13.10
C ILE A 294 5.64 18.73 -12.72
N TYR A 295 6.51 18.50 -13.70
CA TYR A 295 7.90 18.11 -13.46
C TYR A 295 8.64 19.13 -12.59
N GLN A 296 8.50 20.44 -12.85
CA GLN A 296 9.14 21.47 -12.01
C GLN A 296 8.70 21.42 -10.55
N ARG A 297 7.41 21.14 -10.30
CA ARG A 297 6.87 20.99 -8.94
C ARG A 297 7.42 19.72 -8.28
N LEU A 298 7.42 18.59 -9.00
CA LEU A 298 8.01 17.32 -8.54
C LEU A 298 9.49 17.49 -8.20
N PHE A 299 10.27 18.05 -9.12
CA PHE A 299 11.69 18.34 -8.92
C PHE A 299 11.93 19.17 -7.67
N LYS A 300 11.18 20.25 -7.48
CA LYS A 300 11.30 21.10 -6.29
C LYS A 300 11.02 20.32 -5.00
N ALA A 301 9.98 19.48 -4.98
CA ALA A 301 9.61 18.71 -3.79
C ALA A 301 10.64 17.60 -3.51
N VAL A 302 10.99 16.79 -4.51
CA VAL A 302 11.95 15.68 -4.36
C VAL A 302 13.35 16.20 -4.03
N SER A 303 13.76 17.37 -4.53
CA SER A 303 15.04 18.01 -4.16
C SER A 303 15.19 18.28 -2.66
N GLN A 304 14.09 18.27 -1.90
CA GLN A 304 14.12 18.47 -0.45
C GLN A 304 14.37 17.18 0.35
N TRP A 305 14.50 16.02 -0.30
CA TRP A 305 14.61 14.71 0.35
C TRP A 305 15.63 14.71 1.49
N GLU A 306 16.83 15.29 1.27
CA GLU A 306 17.91 15.25 2.26
C GLU A 306 17.59 16.14 3.48
N SER A 307 17.00 17.30 3.23
CA SER A 307 16.56 18.23 4.29
C SER A 307 15.44 17.62 5.13
N LEU A 308 14.44 17.00 4.48
CA LEU A 308 13.35 16.30 5.16
C LEU A 308 13.89 15.12 6.00
N ALA A 309 14.79 14.32 5.43
CA ALA A 309 15.42 13.21 6.15
C ALA A 309 16.23 13.70 7.36
N GLN A 310 16.98 14.80 7.21
CA GLN A 310 17.71 15.40 8.33
C GLN A 310 16.78 15.93 9.43
N GLN A 311 15.68 16.61 9.06
CA GLN A 311 14.68 17.10 10.01
C GLN A 311 13.95 15.97 10.73
N ALA A 312 13.71 14.85 10.04
CA ALA A 312 13.12 13.65 10.59
C ALA A 312 14.08 12.86 11.51
N GLY A 313 15.37 13.21 11.52
CA GLY A 313 16.38 12.57 12.38
C GLY A 313 17.10 11.37 11.76
N ILE A 314 17.01 11.16 10.44
CA ILE A 314 17.77 10.12 9.74
C ILE A 314 19.27 10.41 9.84
N CYS A 315 20.06 9.41 10.24
CA CYS A 315 21.51 9.55 10.36
C CYS A 315 22.19 9.80 9.01
N LYS A 316 23.44 10.26 9.03
CA LYS A 316 24.16 10.59 7.79
C LYS A 316 24.40 9.34 6.94
N GLU A 317 24.76 8.23 7.57
CA GLU A 317 25.09 6.96 6.91
C GLU A 317 23.89 6.44 6.10
N GLU A 318 22.70 6.51 6.68
CA GLU A 318 21.46 6.10 6.03
C GLU A 318 21.03 7.08 4.92
N ARG A 319 21.23 8.40 5.10
CA ARG A 319 21.01 9.37 4.01
C ARG A 319 21.95 9.16 2.82
N GLU A 320 23.21 8.81 3.06
CA GLU A 320 24.16 8.46 2.00
C GLU A 320 23.74 7.15 1.30
N LEU A 321 23.26 6.15 2.05
CA LEU A 321 22.78 4.88 1.50
C LEU A 321 21.61 5.07 0.53
N LEU A 322 20.63 5.92 0.91
CA LEU A 322 19.41 6.15 0.12
C LEU A 322 19.54 7.29 -0.91
N ARG A 323 20.67 7.99 -0.97
CA ARG A 323 20.87 9.14 -1.87
C ARG A 323 20.49 8.83 -3.31
N ASP A 324 20.98 7.69 -3.81
CA ASP A 324 20.82 7.31 -5.22
C ASP A 324 19.39 6.87 -5.58
N CYS A 325 18.50 6.71 -4.58
CA CYS A 325 17.08 6.51 -4.84
C CYS A 325 16.41 7.78 -5.38
N PHE A 326 16.96 8.98 -5.10
CA PHE A 326 16.37 10.25 -5.49
C PHE A 326 16.98 10.78 -6.79
N ARG A 327 16.29 10.54 -7.91
CA ARG A 327 16.75 10.86 -9.26
C ARG A 327 16.34 12.29 -9.62
N LEU A 328 17.33 13.18 -9.67
CA LEU A 328 17.17 14.63 -9.89
C LEU A 328 18.01 15.13 -11.07
N ASP A 329 18.45 14.22 -11.94
CA ASP A 329 19.30 14.48 -13.10
C ASP A 329 18.54 14.60 -14.42
#